data_AF-A0A1E4ZWU9-F1
#
_entry.id   AF-A0A1E4ZWU9-F1
#
_cell.length_a   1.000
_cell.length_b   1.000
_cell.length_c   1.000
_cell.angle_alpha   90.00
_cell.angle_beta   90.00
_cell.angle_gamma   90.00
#
_symmetry.space_group_name_H-M   'P 1'
#
loop_
_entity.id
_entity.type
_entity.pdbx_description
1 polymer ?
#
loop_
_entity_poly.entity_id
_entity_poly.type
_entity_poly.pdbx_seq_one_letter_code
_entity_poly.pdbx_strand_id
1 'polypeptide(L)'
;MVFLVSEFFFLTLIISLTIYFVNMKNNKQKTKIFRSNLKYNPCSSYQHSSKITVKIFRTIFLVSNRSQVISKESAEALFKKVSYTFHSFGHTSQLLTSTIPVCRKAIGLRIGKGKGEPKFFALKVKLGQPIFIIRLHNSISPNVLTKINLYINRLYSLNIQ
;
A
#
# COMPACT_ATOMS: atom_id res chain seq x y z
N MET A 1 -33.36 -20.07 -31.81
CA MET A 1 -33.44 -19.90 -30.35
C MET A 1 -32.33 -20.63 -29.57
N VAL A 2 -31.70 -21.70 -30.10
CA VAL A 2 -30.67 -22.47 -29.35
C VAL A 2 -29.36 -21.70 -29.13
N PHE A 3 -28.94 -20.84 -30.08
CA PHE A 3 -27.69 -20.06 -29.97
C PHE A 3 -27.71 -18.99 -28.87
N LEU A 4 -28.85 -18.32 -28.66
CA LEU A 4 -28.99 -17.29 -27.61
C LEU A 4 -28.94 -17.90 -26.20
N VAL A 5 -29.44 -19.13 -26.04
CA VAL A 5 -29.41 -19.83 -24.75
C VAL A 5 -28.00 -20.31 -24.42
N SER A 6 -27.22 -20.77 -25.41
CA SER A 6 -25.83 -21.16 -25.17
C SER A 6 -24.95 -19.98 -24.79
N GLU A 7 -25.09 -18.83 -25.46
CA GLU A 7 -24.30 -17.63 -25.14
C GLU A 7 -24.60 -17.08 -23.74
N PHE A 8 -25.88 -17.12 -23.33
CA PHE A 8 -26.27 -16.73 -21.97
C PHE A 8 -25.70 -17.67 -20.89
N PHE A 9 -25.61 -18.97 -21.20
CA PHE A 9 -25.02 -19.96 -20.31
C PHE A 9 -23.50 -19.76 -20.16
N PHE A 10 -22.79 -19.45 -21.25
CA PHE A 10 -21.36 -19.14 -21.20
C PHE A 10 -21.07 -17.85 -20.43
N LEU A 11 -21.88 -16.81 -20.60
CA LEU A 11 -21.71 -15.54 -19.87
C LEU A 11 -21.88 -15.72 -18.36
N THR A 12 -22.92 -16.45 -17.94
CA THR A 12 -23.18 -16.73 -16.53
C THR A 12 -22.12 -17.63 -15.90
N LEU A 13 -21.56 -18.58 -16.66
CA LEU A 13 -20.44 -19.41 -16.24
C LEU A 13 -19.16 -18.57 -15.99
N ILE A 14 -18.83 -17.63 -16.89
CA ILE A 14 -17.65 -16.75 -16.75
C ILE A 14 -17.77 -15.82 -15.54
N ILE A 15 -18.97 -15.27 -15.31
CA ILE A 15 -19.23 -14.41 -14.13
C ILE A 15 -19.12 -15.23 -12.84
N SER A 16 -19.66 -16.46 -12.81
CA SER A 16 -19.52 -17.36 -11.66
C SER A 16 -18.06 -17.72 -11.39
N LEU A 17 -17.28 -18.03 -12.44
CA LEU A 17 -15.86 -18.36 -12.32
C LEU A 17 -15.03 -17.19 -11.80
N THR A 18 -15.29 -15.98 -12.29
CA THR A 18 -14.59 -14.76 -11.83
C THR A 18 -14.90 -14.45 -10.36
N ILE A 19 -16.16 -14.56 -9.94
CA ILE A 19 -16.56 -14.42 -8.53
C ILE A 19 -15.88 -15.49 -7.66
N TYR A 20 -15.83 -16.74 -8.12
CA TYR A 20 -15.17 -17.84 -7.42
C TYR A 20 -13.66 -17.61 -7.24
N PHE A 21 -12.96 -17.17 -8.29
CA PHE A 21 -11.52 -16.86 -8.23
C PHE A 21 -11.21 -15.63 -7.35
N VAL A 22 -12.09 -14.62 -7.35
CA VAL A 22 -11.97 -13.46 -6.46
C VAL A 22 -12.13 -13.89 -4.99
N ASN A 23 -13.02 -14.83 -4.69
CA ASN A 23 -13.21 -15.37 -3.34
C ASN A 23 -12.04 -16.25 -2.87
N MET A 24 -11.46 -17.07 -3.75
CA MET A 24 -10.32 -17.95 -3.42
C MET A 24 -9.02 -17.19 -3.09
N LYS A 25 -8.78 -16.01 -3.71
CA LYS A 25 -7.54 -15.24 -3.50
C LYS A 25 -7.46 -14.47 -2.17
N ASN A 26 -8.57 -14.29 -1.46
CA ASN A 26 -8.63 -13.41 -0.28
C ASN A 26 -8.43 -14.10 1.07
N ASN A 27 -8.16 -15.41 1.09
CA ASN A 27 -7.95 -16.15 2.34
C ASN A 27 -6.48 -16.15 2.79
N LYS A 28 -5.87 -14.96 2.90
CA LYS A 28 -4.55 -14.84 3.55
C LYS A 28 -4.70 -15.09 5.05
N GLN A 29 -4.10 -16.17 5.54
CA GLN A 29 -4.04 -16.48 6.95
C GLN A 29 -3.33 -15.36 7.72
N LYS A 30 -3.80 -15.05 8.93
CA LYS A 30 -3.05 -14.20 9.86
C LYS A 30 -1.72 -14.88 10.11
N THR A 31 -0.63 -14.24 9.70
CA THR A 31 0.71 -14.60 10.15
C THR A 31 0.75 -14.41 11.66
N LYS A 32 0.69 -15.50 12.43
CA LYS A 32 1.10 -15.48 13.83
C LYS A 32 2.58 -15.12 13.81
N ILE A 33 2.92 -13.98 14.40
CA ILE A 33 4.30 -13.58 14.61
C ILE A 33 4.83 -14.55 15.67
N PHE A 34 5.56 -15.58 15.24
CA PHE A 34 6.48 -16.26 16.14
C PHE A 34 7.52 -15.21 16.55
N ARG A 35 7.54 -14.84 17.83
CA ARG A 35 8.71 -14.21 18.43
C ARG A 35 9.79 -15.29 18.51
N SER A 36 10.41 -15.63 17.38
CA SER A 36 11.73 -16.23 17.45
C SER A 36 12.66 -15.16 18.00
N ASN A 37 13.40 -15.50 19.06
CA ASN A 37 14.58 -14.75 19.47
C ASN A 37 15.61 -14.85 18.34
N LEU A 38 15.37 -14.16 17.24
CA LEU A 38 16.32 -13.98 16.17
C LEU A 38 17.37 -13.01 16.72
N LYS A 39 18.52 -13.58 17.12
CA LYS A 39 19.77 -12.83 17.15
C LYS A 39 19.84 -12.01 15.87
N TYR A 40 19.93 -10.71 16.04
CA TYR A 40 20.05 -9.75 14.96
C TYR A 40 21.28 -10.10 14.14
N ASN A 41 21.08 -10.77 13.00
CA ASN A 41 22.09 -10.88 11.96
C ASN A 41 21.86 -9.71 11.00
N PRO A 42 22.74 -8.69 10.98
CA PRO A 42 22.66 -7.60 10.02
C PRO A 42 23.15 -8.12 8.67
N CYS A 43 22.32 -8.90 7.97
CA CYS A 43 22.50 -9.14 6.55
C CYS A 43 21.23 -8.70 5.84
N SER A 44 20.95 -7.40 5.92
CA SER A 44 20.18 -6.75 4.88
C SER A 44 21.12 -6.60 3.68
N SER A 45 20.79 -7.30 2.59
CA SER A 45 21.49 -7.20 1.30
C SER A 45 21.36 -5.82 0.63
N TYR A 46 20.91 -4.80 1.36
CA TYR A 46 20.90 -3.40 0.98
C TYR A 46 21.94 -2.56 1.73
N GLN A 47 22.62 -3.10 2.74
CA GLN A 47 23.54 -2.33 3.60
C GLN A 47 25.03 -2.40 3.21
N HIS A 48 25.40 -3.14 2.16
CA HIS A 48 26.79 -3.20 1.67
C HIS A 48 26.91 -2.84 0.19
N SER A 49 26.50 -1.62 -0.17
CA SER A 49 27.02 -0.95 -1.36
C SER A 49 27.81 0.27 -0.88
N SER A 50 29.10 0.07 -0.62
CA SER A 50 30.06 1.17 -0.35
C SER A 50 30.39 2.00 -1.60
N LYS A 51 29.78 1.70 -2.74
CA LYS A 51 29.78 2.49 -3.97
C LYS A 51 28.48 2.19 -4.70
N ILE A 52 27.53 3.11 -4.65
CA ILE A 52 26.65 3.58 -5.75
C ILE A 52 25.70 4.58 -5.06
N THR A 53 26.11 5.85 -5.02
CA THR A 53 25.15 6.95 -5.02
C THR A 53 24.37 6.84 -6.33
N VAL A 54 23.27 6.09 -6.37
CA VAL A 54 22.25 6.37 -7.38
C VAL A 54 21.69 7.73 -6.95
N LYS A 55 22.27 8.82 -7.45
CA LYS A 55 21.58 10.10 -7.50
C LYS A 55 20.36 9.83 -8.37
N ILE A 56 19.24 9.44 -7.76
CA ILE A 56 17.95 9.43 -8.44
C ILE A 56 17.56 10.91 -8.56
N PHE A 57 18.19 11.60 -9.51
CA PHE A 57 17.89 12.98 -9.83
C PHE A 57 16.38 13.09 -10.02
N ARG A 58 15.75 14.09 -9.39
CA ARG A 58 14.34 14.44 -9.60
C ARG A 58 13.30 13.42 -9.12
N THR A 59 13.65 12.46 -8.27
CA THR A 59 12.66 11.57 -7.65
C THR A 59 12.75 11.62 -6.13
N ILE A 60 11.59 11.78 -5.48
CA ILE A 60 11.47 11.79 -4.02
C ILE A 60 10.70 10.54 -3.60
N PHE A 61 11.23 9.85 -2.59
CA PHE A 61 10.58 8.70 -1.97
C PHE A 61 10.03 9.10 -0.60
N LEU A 62 8.73 8.92 -0.40
CA LEU A 62 8.13 9.04 0.93
C LEU A 62 8.13 7.66 1.58
N VAL A 63 8.94 7.52 2.63
CA VAL A 63 9.23 6.25 3.30
C VAL A 63 8.56 6.21 4.67
N SER A 64 8.04 5.04 5.06
CA SER A 64 7.48 4.82 6.38
C SER A 64 8.53 4.89 7.49
N ASN A 65 8.22 5.64 8.55
CA ASN A 65 9.04 5.70 9.77
C ASN A 65 8.63 4.66 10.82
N ARG A 66 7.54 3.92 10.60
CA ARG A 66 7.04 2.88 11.51
C ARG A 66 6.32 1.78 10.75
N SER A 67 6.32 0.58 11.34
CA SER A 67 5.49 -0.53 10.84
C SER A 67 4.06 -0.35 11.34
N GLN A 68 3.09 -0.25 10.43
CA GLN A 68 1.69 -0.04 10.79
C GLN A 68 0.72 -0.66 9.78
N VAL A 69 -0.52 -0.85 10.21
CA VAL A 69 -1.64 -1.22 9.34
C VAL A 69 -2.46 0.03 9.09
N ILE A 70 -2.59 0.44 7.83
CA ILE A 70 -3.33 1.63 7.41
C ILE A 70 -4.58 1.16 6.69
N SER A 71 -5.75 1.72 6.96
CA SER A 71 -6.93 1.41 6.16
C SER A 71 -6.75 1.87 4.71
N LYS A 72 -7.43 1.21 3.78
CA LYS A 72 -7.36 1.57 2.35
C LYS A 72 -7.86 3.01 2.15
N GLU A 73 -8.92 3.38 2.84
CA GLU A 73 -9.54 4.71 2.78
C GLU A 73 -8.56 5.80 3.26
N SER A 74 -7.86 5.56 4.37
CA SER A 74 -6.85 6.50 4.87
C SER A 74 -5.65 6.61 3.93
N ALA A 75 -5.23 5.50 3.30
CA ALA A 75 -4.15 5.54 2.33
C ALA A 75 -4.53 6.31 1.05
N GLU A 76 -5.77 6.18 0.57
CA GLU A 76 -6.29 6.97 -0.56
C GLU A 76 -6.39 8.45 -0.23
N ALA A 77 -6.85 8.80 0.98
CA ALA A 77 -6.90 10.18 1.45
C ALA A 77 -5.48 10.80 1.54
N LEU A 78 -4.52 10.04 2.06
CA LEU A 78 -3.11 10.44 2.07
C LEU A 78 -2.55 10.61 0.65
N PHE A 79 -2.85 9.69 -0.26
CA PHE A 79 -2.42 9.79 -1.65
C PHE A 79 -2.95 11.07 -2.31
N LYS A 80 -4.24 11.38 -2.14
CA LYS A 80 -4.84 12.63 -2.65
C LYS A 80 -4.13 13.87 -2.09
N LYS A 81 -3.89 13.90 -0.77
CA LYS A 81 -3.21 15.03 -0.11
C LYS A 81 -1.78 15.24 -0.61
N VAL A 82 -1.00 14.15 -0.71
CA VAL A 82 0.37 14.20 -1.24
C VAL A 82 0.35 14.64 -2.70
N SER A 83 -0.52 14.03 -3.52
CA SER A 83 -0.63 14.35 -4.94
C SER A 83 -0.99 15.81 -5.16
N TYR A 84 -1.93 16.36 -4.38
CA TYR A 84 -2.28 17.78 -4.43
C TYR A 84 -1.10 18.68 -4.05
N THR A 85 -0.36 18.33 -2.99
CA THR A 85 0.80 19.11 -2.52
C THR A 85 1.91 19.16 -3.56
N PHE A 86 2.13 18.08 -4.30
CA PHE A 86 3.21 17.97 -5.28
C PHE A 86 2.77 18.13 -6.74
N HIS A 87 1.49 18.40 -7.00
CA HIS A 87 0.93 18.48 -8.36
C HIS A 87 1.67 19.49 -9.25
N SER A 88 2.08 20.64 -8.70
CA SER A 88 2.83 21.66 -9.43
C SER A 88 4.28 21.29 -9.73
N PHE A 89 4.82 20.29 -9.03
CA PHE A 89 6.23 19.92 -9.10
C PHE A 89 6.43 18.60 -9.84
N GLY A 90 5.43 17.72 -9.88
CA GLY A 90 5.61 16.42 -10.51
C GLY A 90 4.42 15.49 -10.37
N HIS A 91 4.64 14.25 -10.81
CA HIS A 91 3.66 13.18 -10.74
C HIS A 91 3.87 12.32 -9.49
N THR A 92 2.81 12.10 -8.73
CA THR A 92 2.84 11.23 -7.54
C THR A 92 2.27 9.84 -7.87
N SER A 93 2.93 8.79 -7.42
CA SER A 93 2.50 7.40 -7.60
C SER A 93 2.54 6.65 -6.27
N GLN A 94 1.52 5.82 -6.02
CA GLN A 94 1.46 4.94 -4.85
C GLN A 94 2.12 3.60 -5.18
N LEU A 95 3.06 3.17 -4.33
CA LEU A 95 3.74 1.87 -4.47
C LEU A 95 3.01 0.74 -3.74
N LEU A 96 2.28 1.07 -2.68
CA LEU A 96 1.57 0.12 -1.83
C LEU A 96 0.22 -0.24 -2.45
N THR A 97 0.15 -1.39 -3.13
CA THR A 97 -1.08 -1.89 -3.77
C THR A 97 -1.69 -3.10 -3.05
N SER A 98 -0.91 -3.82 -2.24
CA SER A 98 -1.35 -5.07 -1.64
C SER A 98 -2.25 -4.85 -0.41
N THR A 99 -3.55 -5.06 -0.56
CA THR A 99 -4.53 -4.96 0.53
C THR A 99 -4.79 -6.31 1.20
N ILE A 100 -5.12 -6.26 2.49
CA ILE A 100 -5.56 -7.39 3.32
C ILE A 100 -6.95 -7.10 3.89
N PRO A 101 -7.87 -8.09 3.89
CA PRO A 101 -9.17 -7.91 4.54
C PRO A 101 -9.02 -7.93 6.06
N VAL A 102 -9.68 -6.99 6.73
CA VAL A 102 -9.79 -6.94 8.19
C VAL A 102 -11.16 -7.44 8.60
N CYS A 103 -11.20 -8.61 9.24
CA CYS A 103 -12.42 -9.26 9.67
C CYS A 103 -12.82 -8.86 11.11
N ARG A 104 -14.12 -8.65 11.33
CA ARG A 104 -14.69 -8.33 12.65
C ARG A 104 -15.94 -9.17 12.93
N LYS A 105 -16.08 -9.66 14.15
CA LYS A 105 -17.32 -10.30 14.62
C LYS A 105 -18.31 -9.24 15.10
N ALA A 106 -19.61 -9.53 14.98
CA ALA A 106 -20.65 -8.69 15.58
C ALA A 106 -20.47 -8.62 17.11
N ILE A 107 -20.86 -7.48 17.68
CA ILE A 107 -20.85 -7.26 19.12
C ILE A 107 -21.86 -8.22 19.77
N GLY A 108 -21.51 -8.83 20.90
CA GLY A 108 -22.38 -9.77 21.63
C GLY A 108 -22.25 -11.25 21.21
N LEU A 109 -21.46 -11.58 20.18
CA LEU A 109 -21.20 -12.97 19.80
C LEU A 109 -20.10 -13.60 20.65
N ARG A 110 -20.31 -14.84 21.09
CA ARG A 110 -19.30 -15.65 21.79
C ARG A 110 -18.08 -15.93 20.90
N ILE A 111 -16.92 -16.10 21.52
CA ILE A 111 -15.68 -16.54 20.86
C ILE A 111 -15.87 -18.00 20.39
N GLY A 112 -15.28 -18.39 19.26
CA GLY A 112 -15.48 -19.71 18.61
C GLY A 112 -16.26 -19.66 17.28
N LYS A 113 -16.62 -20.81 16.72
CA LYS A 113 -17.43 -20.98 15.48
C LYS A 113 -16.91 -20.30 14.19
N GLY A 114 -15.60 -20.03 14.12
CA GLY A 114 -14.95 -19.51 12.91
C GLY A 114 -14.55 -18.02 12.98
N LYS A 115 -14.05 -17.52 11.84
CA LYS A 115 -13.64 -16.12 11.65
C LYS A 115 -14.87 -15.24 11.41
N GLY A 116 -14.80 -13.97 11.83
CA GLY A 116 -15.82 -12.98 11.49
C GLY A 116 -15.77 -12.57 10.02
N GLU A 117 -16.73 -11.75 9.62
CA GLU A 117 -16.84 -11.24 8.24
C GLU A 117 -15.82 -10.13 7.96
N PRO A 118 -15.33 -9.99 6.71
CA PRO A 118 -14.51 -8.86 6.29
C PRO A 118 -15.30 -7.55 6.40
N LYS A 119 -14.76 -6.54 7.09
CA LYS A 119 -15.40 -5.22 7.24
C LYS A 119 -14.76 -4.14 6.38
N PHE A 120 -13.44 -4.11 6.31
CA PHE A 120 -12.70 -3.13 5.51
C PHE A 120 -11.37 -3.73 5.04
N PHE A 121 -10.72 -3.05 4.10
CA PHE A 121 -9.42 -3.44 3.59
C PHE A 121 -8.33 -2.54 4.18
N ALA A 122 -7.17 -3.12 4.44
CA ALA A 122 -6.04 -2.41 4.98
C ALA A 122 -4.74 -2.75 4.23
N LEU A 123 -3.77 -1.87 4.30
CA LEU A 123 -2.43 -2.01 3.76
C LEU A 123 -1.48 -2.23 4.94
N LYS A 124 -0.63 -3.26 4.84
CA LYS A 124 0.41 -3.50 5.83
C LYS A 124 1.69 -2.81 5.37
N VAL A 125 2.12 -1.81 6.13
CA VAL A 125 3.33 -1.03 5.87
C VAL A 125 4.41 -1.48 6.86
N LYS A 126 5.60 -1.84 6.35
CA LYS A 126 6.78 -2.12 7.18
C LYS A 126 7.59 -0.86 7.38
N LEU A 127 8.40 -0.80 8.44
CA LEU A 127 9.40 0.25 8.65
C LEU A 127 10.35 0.33 7.44
N GLY A 128 10.66 1.55 6.98
CA GLY A 128 11.58 1.77 5.86
C GLY A 128 10.99 1.43 4.49
N GLN A 129 9.71 1.09 4.41
CA GLN A 129 9.04 0.77 3.14
C GLN A 129 8.63 2.07 2.42
N PRO A 130 9.01 2.25 1.15
CA PRO A 130 8.54 3.39 0.36
C PRO A 130 7.04 3.25 0.08
N ILE A 131 6.29 4.31 0.39
CA ILE A 131 4.83 4.37 0.26
C ILE A 131 4.43 5.09 -1.01
N PHE A 132 5.06 6.25 -1.25
CA PHE A 132 4.80 7.09 -2.42
C PHE A 132 6.11 7.43 -3.13
N ILE A 133 6.04 7.59 -4.45
CA ILE A 133 7.09 8.14 -5.30
C ILE A 133 6.56 9.43 -5.90
N ILE A 134 7.35 10.50 -5.83
CA ILE A 134 7.09 11.75 -6.54
C ILE A 134 8.18 11.92 -7.59
N ARG A 135 7.79 11.89 -8.87
CA ARG A 135 8.67 12.13 -10.01
C ARG A 135 8.53 13.59 -10.43
N LEU A 136 9.57 14.37 -10.19
CA LEU A 136 9.62 15.79 -10.47
C LEU A 136 9.74 16.05 -11.98
N HIS A 137 9.11 17.13 -12.46
CA HIS A 137 9.25 17.59 -13.84
C HIS A 137 10.68 18.03 -14.18
N ASN A 138 11.03 17.89 -15.46
CA ASN A 138 12.38 18.24 -15.93
C ASN A 138 12.66 19.76 -15.94
N SER A 139 11.61 20.58 -15.94
CA SER A 139 11.68 22.03 -16.03
C SER A 139 11.83 22.75 -14.68
N ILE A 140 11.96 22.02 -13.57
CA ILE A 140 12.03 22.63 -12.24
C ILE A 140 13.34 23.37 -12.04
N SER A 141 13.27 24.66 -11.72
CA SER A 141 14.43 25.48 -11.42
C SER A 141 15.05 25.12 -10.07
N PRO A 142 16.38 25.35 -9.87
CA PRO A 142 17.06 25.03 -8.61
C PRO A 142 16.43 25.70 -7.37
N ASN A 143 15.90 26.91 -7.53
CA ASN A 143 15.22 27.65 -6.45
C ASN A 143 13.89 27.03 -6.01
N VAL A 144 13.29 26.17 -6.83
CA VAL A 144 12.07 25.45 -6.48
C VAL A 144 12.41 24.16 -5.71
N LEU A 145 13.60 23.59 -5.89
CA LEU A 145 14.06 22.43 -5.11
C LEU A 145 14.15 22.75 -3.60
N THR A 146 14.55 23.97 -3.24
CA THR A 146 14.58 24.41 -1.84
C THR A 146 13.17 24.51 -1.24
N LYS A 147 12.19 25.00 -2.02
CA LYS A 147 10.76 25.00 -1.61
C LYS A 147 10.23 23.58 -1.42
N ILE A 148 10.57 22.65 -2.32
CA ILE A 148 10.19 21.24 -2.22
C ILE A 148 10.72 20.62 -0.92
N ASN A 149 11.97 20.90 -0.53
CA ASN A 149 12.53 20.44 0.74
C ASN A 149 11.74 20.95 1.96
N LEU A 150 11.23 22.19 1.92
CA LEU A 150 10.37 22.73 2.99
C LEU A 150 9.01 21.99 3.07
N TYR A 151 8.40 21.67 1.93
CA TYR A 151 7.15 20.88 1.89
C TYR A 151 7.36 19.47 2.43
N ILE A 152 8.48 18.84 2.09
CA ILE A 152 8.87 17.52 2.61
C ILE A 152 9.01 17.58 4.14
N ASN A 153 9.71 18.58 4.68
CA ASN A 153 9.87 18.76 6.12
C ASN A 153 8.52 18.97 6.84
N ARG A 154 7.60 19.74 6.24
CA ARG A 154 6.23 19.91 6.77
C ARG A 154 5.44 18.59 6.79
N LEU A 155 5.59 17.75 5.78
CA LEU A 155 4.96 16.42 5.76
C LEU A 155 5.52 15.48 6.82
N TYR A 156 6.83 15.54 7.09
CA TYR A 156 7.45 14.77 8.18
C TYR A 156 7.06 15.29 9.58
N SER A 157 6.85 16.60 9.74
CA SER A 157 6.39 17.18 11.01
C SER A 157 4.92 16.88 11.32
N LEU A 158 4.12 16.59 10.29
CA LEU A 158 2.78 16.05 10.44
C LEU A 158 2.91 14.58 10.83
N ASN A 159 3.24 14.33 12.11
CA ASN A 159 3.12 13.04 12.74
C ASN A 159 1.74 12.46 12.39
N ILE A 160 1.71 11.50 11.46
CA ILE A 160 0.54 10.64 11.28
C ILE A 160 0.51 9.80 12.55
N GLN A 161 -0.18 10.29 13.58
CA GLN A 161 -0.44 9.56 14.83
C GLN A 161 -1.50 8.50 14.57
#